data_AF-A0A1V5FTR2-F1
#
_entry.id   AF-A0A1V5FTR2-F1
#
_cell.length_a   1.000
_cell.length_b   1.000
_cell.length_c   1.000
_cell.angle_alpha   90.00
_cell.angle_beta   90.00
_cell.angle_gamma   90.00
#
_symmetry.space_group_name_H-M   'P 1'
#
loop_
_entity.id
_entity.type
_entity.pdbx_description
1 polymer ?
#
loop_
_entity_poly.entity_id
_entity_poly.type
_entity_poly.pdbx_seq_one_letter_code
_entity_poly.pdbx_strand_id
1 'polypeptide(L)'
;MTVGGVDSQGRDATNDLSYLFLEALERTEVVVDLSARWSRQSPQEYRRTVMRVVRKGLGRPSVFNDDVTIEAIARTGIDIEDARDYAPLGCVEVMIPGRSAFRTMGFGLNLLKVLELTLNEGRCLVTGEQVWPDVPSSFESFENFVSEFHAREKAVIDLGVEIIKEDERIEASVAPQPWLTVLSRGGIEDALDLTAGQPKYDPVGVTLHGLADVANSLCAIKRLVFEERRLSLDELRRMLRDNWAGHETMRQRVIHQLPRFGQDKPEINAIIAEEARHYAQCFKPHRTHFGGPFWPMIFGVSTSLIFGHAPQTGATPSGRRRGETIAQSLQPCAAGPQGCATEILRSIGEIDYLDFPGGISNVQDCDPSLAQGPEGLERLQCLFEGFFALGGMELYINFLGEEKLREAQADPDRHRYLMVRLFGLSAQFVNLSPAVQESVIERVRAAAQRR
;
A
#
# COMPACT_ATOMS: atom_id res chain seq x y z
N MET A 1 0.08 -16.62 -8.58
CA MET A 1 -0.85 -17.28 -9.52
C MET A 1 -2.12 -16.47 -9.61
N THR A 2 -2.71 -16.31 -10.78
CA THR A 2 -3.89 -15.46 -10.99
C THR A 2 -5.00 -16.25 -11.68
N VAL A 3 -6.23 -16.11 -11.19
CA VAL A 3 -7.42 -16.78 -11.73
C VAL A 3 -8.55 -15.79 -11.96
N GLY A 4 -9.51 -16.13 -12.84
CA GLY A 4 -10.65 -15.26 -13.19
C GLY A 4 -10.26 -14.12 -14.11
N GLY A 5 -10.98 -13.00 -14.00
CA GLY A 5 -10.81 -11.81 -14.83
C GLY A 5 -11.52 -11.89 -16.18
N VAL A 6 -10.95 -11.23 -17.19
CA VAL A 6 -11.49 -11.15 -18.55
C VAL A 6 -10.47 -11.57 -19.60
N ASP A 7 -10.95 -12.02 -20.76
CA ASP A 7 -10.13 -12.32 -21.93
C ASP A 7 -9.72 -11.04 -22.69
N SER A 8 -8.90 -11.18 -23.73
CA SER A 8 -8.44 -10.03 -24.54
C SER A 8 -9.60 -9.25 -25.19
N GLN A 9 -10.76 -9.88 -25.37
CA GLN A 9 -11.98 -9.27 -25.91
C GLN A 9 -12.86 -8.63 -24.82
N GLY A 10 -12.45 -8.75 -23.55
CA GLY A 10 -13.16 -8.19 -22.40
C GLY A 10 -14.36 -9.01 -21.94
N ARG A 11 -14.44 -10.29 -22.31
CA ARG A 11 -15.46 -11.24 -21.84
C ARG A 11 -14.94 -11.96 -20.61
N ASP A 12 -15.82 -12.41 -19.71
CA ASP A 12 -15.41 -13.22 -18.55
C ASP A 12 -14.51 -14.41 -18.96
N ALA A 13 -13.36 -14.54 -18.29
CA ALA A 13 -12.38 -15.59 -18.52
C ALA A 13 -12.47 -16.73 -17.50
N THR A 14 -13.47 -16.69 -16.61
CA THR A 14 -13.66 -17.73 -15.61
C THR A 14 -13.98 -19.06 -16.29
N ASN A 15 -13.32 -20.13 -15.83
CA ASN A 15 -13.44 -21.48 -16.39
C ASN A 15 -13.26 -22.54 -15.29
N ASP A 16 -13.45 -23.82 -15.64
CA ASP A 16 -13.34 -24.95 -14.70
C ASP A 16 -12.01 -24.98 -13.94
N LEU A 17 -10.88 -24.60 -14.58
CA LEU A 17 -9.59 -24.53 -13.90
C LEU A 17 -9.56 -23.43 -12.83
N SER A 18 -10.24 -22.31 -13.06
CA SER A 18 -10.36 -21.24 -12.07
C SER A 18 -11.01 -21.75 -10.78
N TYR A 19 -12.09 -22.52 -10.91
CA TYR A 19 -12.76 -23.14 -9.76
C TYR A 19 -11.87 -24.21 -9.11
N LEU A 20 -11.24 -25.08 -9.90
CA LEU A 20 -10.35 -26.12 -9.39
C LEU A 20 -9.18 -25.57 -8.58
N PHE A 21 -8.56 -24.46 -9.01
CA PHE A 21 -7.48 -23.83 -8.24
C PHE A 21 -7.98 -23.24 -6.91
N LEU A 22 -9.15 -22.59 -6.92
CA LEU A 22 -9.76 -22.03 -5.70
C LEU A 22 -10.16 -23.15 -4.72
N GLU A 23 -10.75 -24.24 -5.21
CA GLU A 23 -11.11 -25.38 -4.38
C GLU A 23 -9.90 -26.15 -3.87
N ALA A 24 -8.85 -26.31 -4.69
CA ALA A 24 -7.60 -26.91 -4.26
C ALA A 24 -7.00 -26.10 -3.12
N LEU A 25 -7.00 -24.77 -3.24
CA LEU A 25 -6.55 -23.89 -2.17
C LEU A 25 -7.41 -24.03 -0.91
N GLU A 26 -8.74 -24.07 -1.06
CA GLU A 26 -9.67 -24.25 0.05
C GLU A 26 -9.46 -25.57 0.83
N ARG A 27 -9.12 -26.65 0.12
CA ARG A 27 -8.99 -28.00 0.68
C ARG A 27 -7.60 -28.29 1.23
N THR A 28 -6.56 -27.81 0.56
CA THR A 28 -5.16 -28.14 0.91
C THR A 28 -4.55 -27.11 1.85
N GLU A 29 -5.08 -25.89 1.88
CA GLU A 29 -4.54 -24.75 2.62
C GLU A 29 -3.05 -24.45 2.29
N VAL A 30 -2.59 -24.96 1.14
CA VAL A 30 -1.18 -24.91 0.71
C VAL A 30 -0.68 -23.48 0.60
N VAL A 31 0.60 -23.29 0.95
CA VAL A 31 1.25 -22.00 0.90
C VAL A 31 1.60 -21.60 -0.55
N VAL A 32 0.64 -21.02 -1.26
CA VAL A 32 0.80 -20.38 -2.57
C VAL A 32 0.17 -18.98 -2.59
N ASP A 33 0.81 -18.02 -3.27
CA ASP A 33 0.18 -16.74 -3.55
C ASP A 33 -0.80 -16.89 -4.72
N LEU A 34 -2.08 -16.67 -4.41
CA LEU A 34 -3.20 -16.75 -5.34
C LEU A 34 -3.93 -15.41 -5.33
N SER A 35 -4.13 -14.84 -6.51
CA SER A 35 -4.94 -13.64 -6.72
C SER A 35 -6.15 -13.98 -7.59
N ALA A 36 -7.30 -13.43 -7.23
CA ALA A 36 -8.55 -13.57 -7.96
C ALA A 36 -8.88 -12.24 -8.64
N ARG A 37 -9.05 -12.26 -9.96
CA ARG A 37 -9.49 -11.11 -10.73
C ARG A 37 -11.01 -11.12 -10.86
N TRP A 38 -11.64 -10.01 -10.52
CA TRP A 38 -13.08 -9.83 -10.48
C TRP A 38 -13.47 -8.64 -11.34
N SER A 39 -14.39 -8.85 -12.29
CA SER A 39 -15.09 -7.79 -13.03
C SER A 39 -16.60 -7.80 -12.77
N ARG A 40 -17.30 -6.75 -13.18
CA ARG A 40 -18.77 -6.75 -13.27
C ARG A 40 -19.35 -7.93 -14.06
N GLN A 41 -18.59 -8.52 -14.97
CA GLN A 41 -19.02 -9.68 -15.77
C GLN A 41 -18.78 -11.03 -15.08
N SER A 42 -17.97 -11.08 -14.02
CA SER A 42 -17.63 -12.34 -13.36
C SER A 42 -18.89 -13.05 -12.84
N PRO A 43 -19.05 -14.37 -13.08
CA PRO A 43 -20.22 -15.14 -12.64
C PRO A 43 -20.45 -15.06 -11.13
N GLN A 44 -21.72 -15.07 -10.72
CA GLN A 44 -22.09 -15.05 -9.29
C GLN A 44 -21.49 -16.24 -8.53
N GLU A 45 -21.44 -17.41 -9.17
CA GLU A 45 -20.85 -18.62 -8.59
C GLU A 45 -19.35 -18.49 -8.35
N TYR A 46 -18.62 -17.84 -9.27
CA TYR A 46 -17.21 -17.54 -9.11
C TYR A 46 -16.96 -16.63 -7.91
N ARG A 47 -17.69 -15.50 -7.85
CA ARG A 47 -17.59 -14.54 -6.73
C ARG A 47 -17.86 -15.23 -5.39
N ARG A 48 -18.91 -16.05 -5.33
CA ARG A 48 -19.26 -16.85 -4.15
C ARG A 48 -18.15 -17.85 -3.78
N THR A 49 -17.51 -18.46 -4.75
CA THR A 49 -16.38 -19.39 -4.54
C THR A 49 -15.15 -18.66 -4.01
N VAL A 50 -14.78 -17.52 -4.58
CA VAL A 50 -13.69 -16.66 -4.06
C VAL A 50 -13.97 -16.29 -2.60
N MET A 51 -15.18 -15.82 -2.28
CA MET A 51 -15.56 -15.46 -0.91
C MET A 51 -15.52 -16.64 0.05
N ARG A 52 -15.83 -17.87 -0.43
CA ARG A 52 -15.72 -19.08 0.38
C ARG A 52 -14.28 -19.37 0.79
N VAL A 53 -13.32 -19.13 -0.10
CA VAL A 53 -11.89 -19.24 0.20
C VAL A 53 -11.42 -18.11 1.12
N VAL A 54 -11.79 -16.86 0.84
CA VAL A 54 -11.44 -15.70 1.70
C VAL A 54 -11.93 -15.92 3.14
N ARG A 55 -13.15 -16.43 3.31
CA ARG A 55 -13.75 -16.76 4.62
C ARG A 55 -12.91 -17.72 5.47
N LYS A 56 -12.07 -18.55 4.86
CA LYS A 56 -11.18 -19.46 5.61
C LYS A 56 -10.09 -18.73 6.38
N GLY A 57 -9.82 -17.45 6.06
CA GLY A 57 -8.78 -16.68 6.73
C GLY A 57 -7.37 -17.20 6.44
N LEU A 58 -7.16 -17.88 5.30
CA LEU A 58 -5.85 -18.37 4.86
C LEU A 58 -4.91 -17.26 4.41
N GLY A 59 -5.42 -16.03 4.41
CA GLY A 59 -4.73 -14.89 3.89
C GLY A 59 -4.56 -14.90 2.36
N ARG A 60 -5.58 -15.39 1.67
CA ARG A 60 -5.69 -15.50 0.21
C ARG A 60 -7.09 -16.00 -0.18
N PRO A 61 -7.54 -15.75 -1.41
CA PRO A 61 -6.88 -14.89 -2.40
C PRO A 61 -6.91 -13.41 -2.05
N SER A 62 -5.96 -12.65 -2.60
CA SER A 62 -6.16 -11.21 -2.80
C SER A 62 -7.11 -11.02 -4.00
N VAL A 63 -7.98 -10.02 -3.94
CA VAL A 63 -9.03 -9.84 -4.94
C VAL A 63 -8.86 -8.50 -5.64
N PHE A 64 -8.76 -8.54 -6.96
CA PHE A 64 -8.52 -7.37 -7.82
C PHE A 64 -9.76 -7.02 -8.62
N ASN A 65 -10.05 -5.73 -8.72
CA ASN A 65 -11.14 -5.18 -9.50
C ASN A 65 -10.66 -4.85 -10.91
N ASP A 66 -11.01 -5.69 -11.87
CA ASP A 66 -10.66 -5.54 -13.29
C ASP A 66 -11.21 -4.25 -13.89
N ASP A 67 -12.41 -3.82 -13.50
CA ASP A 67 -13.05 -2.63 -14.07
C ASP A 67 -12.23 -1.35 -13.82
N VAL A 68 -11.49 -1.32 -12.71
CA VAL A 68 -10.63 -0.20 -12.31
C VAL A 68 -9.19 -0.44 -12.77
N THR A 69 -8.66 -1.64 -12.52
CA THR A 69 -7.26 -1.98 -12.79
C THR A 69 -6.93 -1.90 -14.28
N ILE A 70 -7.80 -2.47 -15.14
CA ILE A 70 -7.58 -2.46 -16.59
C ILE A 70 -7.62 -1.03 -17.13
N GLU A 71 -8.55 -0.20 -16.66
CA GLU A 71 -8.67 1.20 -17.06
C GLU A 71 -7.44 2.01 -16.61
N ALA A 72 -6.98 1.81 -15.37
CA ALA A 72 -5.77 2.48 -14.86
C ALA A 72 -4.54 2.17 -15.75
N ILE A 73 -4.35 0.89 -16.12
CA ILE A 73 -3.25 0.46 -17.00
C ILE A 73 -3.41 1.07 -18.40
N ALA A 74 -4.60 0.97 -19.00
CA ALA A 74 -4.84 1.44 -20.37
C ALA A 74 -4.60 2.96 -20.53
N ARG A 75 -4.93 3.75 -19.49
CA ARG A 75 -4.66 5.21 -19.46
C ARG A 75 -3.18 5.57 -19.58
N THR A 76 -2.27 4.64 -19.34
CA THR A 76 -0.82 4.86 -19.47
C THR A 76 -0.29 4.65 -20.89
N GLY A 77 -1.17 4.33 -21.84
CA GLY A 77 -0.81 4.11 -23.25
C GLY A 77 -0.58 2.65 -23.63
N ILE A 78 -0.94 1.72 -22.75
CA ILE A 78 -0.91 0.29 -23.03
C ILE A 78 -2.16 -0.13 -23.80
N ASP A 79 -1.98 -1.00 -24.79
CA ASP A 79 -3.09 -1.52 -25.58
C ASP A 79 -4.12 -2.21 -24.68
N ILE A 80 -5.40 -1.89 -24.89
CA ILE A 80 -6.49 -2.41 -24.05
C ILE A 80 -6.52 -3.95 -24.02
N GLU A 81 -6.15 -4.62 -25.11
CA GLU A 81 -6.10 -6.08 -25.18
C GLU A 81 -5.01 -6.67 -24.26
N ASP A 82 -3.87 -5.98 -24.14
CA ASP A 82 -2.78 -6.39 -23.24
C ASP A 82 -3.07 -5.95 -21.79
N ALA A 83 -3.70 -4.79 -21.58
CA ALA A 83 -4.15 -4.35 -20.27
C ALA A 83 -5.16 -5.34 -19.64
N ARG A 84 -6.04 -5.94 -20.46
CA ARG A 84 -6.95 -7.00 -20.02
C ARG A 84 -6.24 -8.29 -19.60
N ASP A 85 -5.04 -8.52 -20.11
CA ASP A 85 -4.20 -9.70 -19.82
C ASP A 85 -3.27 -9.47 -18.62
N TYR A 86 -3.49 -8.41 -17.82
CA TYR A 86 -2.66 -8.13 -16.65
C TYR A 86 -2.70 -9.26 -15.61
N ALA A 87 -1.63 -9.39 -14.84
CA ALA A 87 -1.59 -10.26 -13.68
C ALA A 87 -0.93 -9.54 -12.51
N PRO A 88 -1.46 -9.71 -11.28
CA PRO A 88 -0.71 -9.40 -10.08
C PRO A 88 0.58 -10.24 -10.01
N LEU A 89 1.72 -9.58 -9.85
CA LEU A 89 3.03 -10.15 -9.62
C LEU A 89 3.34 -10.08 -8.13
N GLY A 90 3.75 -11.21 -7.54
CA GLY A 90 4.14 -11.25 -6.14
C GLY A 90 3.00 -10.87 -5.19
N CYS A 91 3.02 -9.64 -4.70
CA CYS A 91 2.13 -9.17 -3.66
C CYS A 91 0.85 -8.56 -4.25
N VAL A 92 0.99 -7.36 -4.83
CA VAL A 92 -0.10 -6.57 -5.40
C VAL A 92 0.30 -5.80 -6.65
N GLU A 93 1.58 -5.85 -7.00
CA GLU A 93 2.13 -5.17 -8.14
C GLU A 93 1.48 -5.72 -9.41
N VAL A 94 1.17 -4.86 -10.36
CA VAL A 94 0.57 -5.27 -11.62
C VAL A 94 1.65 -5.38 -12.69
N MET A 95 1.56 -6.41 -13.53
CA MET A 95 2.39 -6.54 -14.72
C MET A 95 1.58 -7.08 -15.90
N ILE A 96 2.16 -7.02 -17.10
CA ILE A 96 1.63 -7.67 -18.31
C ILE A 96 2.54 -8.87 -18.63
N PRO A 97 2.11 -10.11 -18.31
CA PRO A 97 2.95 -11.28 -18.41
C PRO A 97 3.65 -11.42 -19.77
N GLY A 98 4.98 -11.51 -19.71
CA GLY A 98 5.85 -11.66 -20.87
C GLY A 98 5.95 -10.44 -21.78
N ARG A 99 5.30 -9.31 -21.48
CA ARG A 99 5.31 -8.10 -22.34
C ARG A 99 5.79 -6.85 -21.63
N SER A 100 5.58 -6.73 -20.32
CA SER A 100 6.09 -5.59 -19.55
C SER A 100 7.45 -5.89 -18.93
N ALA A 101 8.25 -4.85 -18.69
CA ALA A 101 9.42 -4.91 -17.85
C ALA A 101 9.09 -5.44 -16.45
N PHE A 102 10.10 -6.00 -15.80
CA PHE A 102 9.99 -6.66 -14.49
C PHE A 102 10.15 -5.69 -13.31
N ARG A 103 10.41 -4.40 -13.58
CA ARG A 103 10.75 -3.38 -12.57
C ARG A 103 9.51 -2.83 -11.86
N THR A 104 8.87 -3.67 -11.05
CA THR A 104 7.65 -3.31 -10.33
C THR A 104 7.89 -2.46 -9.07
N MET A 105 9.14 -2.31 -8.62
CA MET A 105 9.51 -1.50 -7.47
C MET A 105 10.88 -0.83 -7.67
N GLY A 106 10.96 0.19 -8.52
CA GLY A 106 12.21 0.93 -8.77
C GLY A 106 12.66 1.80 -7.59
N PHE A 107 11.71 2.42 -6.89
CA PHE A 107 12.00 3.27 -5.72
C PHE A 107 10.83 3.25 -4.72
N GLY A 108 11.13 3.47 -3.44
CA GLY A 108 10.14 3.60 -2.37
C GLY A 108 10.26 4.90 -1.61
N LEU A 109 9.20 5.71 -1.66
CA LEU A 109 9.14 7.01 -1.02
C LEU A 109 8.62 6.92 0.42
N ASN A 110 9.48 7.24 1.39
CA ASN A 110 9.07 7.50 2.77
C ASN A 110 8.53 8.93 2.91
N LEU A 111 7.23 9.10 2.64
CA LEU A 111 6.60 10.43 2.63
C LEU A 111 6.65 11.12 4.01
N LEU A 112 6.58 10.33 5.09
CA LEU A 112 6.75 10.85 6.45
C LEU A 112 8.10 11.50 6.69
N LYS A 113 9.18 11.00 6.08
CA LYS A 113 10.51 11.61 6.21
C LYS A 113 10.55 12.97 5.51
N VAL A 114 9.88 13.12 4.37
CA VAL A 114 9.74 14.41 3.67
C VAL A 114 8.97 15.39 4.56
N LEU A 115 7.88 14.94 5.19
CA LEU A 115 7.10 15.77 6.12
C LEU A 115 7.92 16.18 7.35
N GLU A 116 8.69 15.25 7.94
CA GLU A 116 9.58 15.51 9.07
C GLU A 116 10.58 16.61 8.75
N LEU A 117 11.28 16.48 7.62
CA LEU A 117 12.28 17.45 7.19
C LEU A 117 11.62 18.80 6.91
N THR A 118 10.48 18.83 6.22
CA THR A 118 9.76 20.09 5.95
C THR A 118 9.32 20.78 7.24
N LEU A 119 8.80 20.02 8.21
CA LEU A 119 8.35 20.57 9.48
C LEU A 119 9.52 21.06 10.34
N ASN A 120 10.67 20.40 10.26
CA ASN A 120 11.83 20.67 11.10
C ASN A 120 12.94 21.43 10.36
N GLU A 121 12.56 22.39 9.51
CA GLU A 121 13.50 23.33 8.86
C GLU A 121 14.59 22.61 8.07
N GLY A 122 14.22 21.50 7.42
CA GLY A 122 15.08 20.62 6.65
C GLY A 122 16.11 19.83 7.46
N ARG A 123 16.00 19.82 8.79
CA ARG A 123 16.89 19.07 9.68
C ARG A 123 16.30 17.72 10.06
N CYS A 124 17.08 16.66 9.93
CA CYS A 124 16.68 15.32 10.32
C CYS A 124 16.59 15.22 11.86
N LEU A 125 15.43 14.81 12.40
CA LEU A 125 15.24 14.62 13.85
C LEU A 125 16.04 13.44 14.40
N VAL A 126 16.44 12.51 13.53
CA VAL A 126 17.16 11.29 13.93
C VAL A 126 18.67 11.50 13.98
N THR A 127 19.25 12.12 12.95
CA THR A 127 20.70 12.32 12.85
C THR A 127 21.15 13.70 13.28
N GLY A 128 20.23 14.67 13.33
CA GLY A 128 20.55 16.09 13.56
C GLY A 128 21.14 16.80 12.33
N GLU A 129 21.31 16.10 11.22
CA GLU A 129 21.90 16.63 9.99
C GLU A 129 20.96 17.64 9.29
N GLN A 130 21.55 18.70 8.73
CA GLN A 130 20.83 19.68 7.91
C GLN A 130 20.76 19.18 6.47
N VAL A 131 19.63 18.57 6.09
CA VAL A 131 19.42 17.99 4.75
C VAL A 131 18.99 19.06 3.75
N TRP A 132 18.04 19.91 4.13
CA TRP A 132 17.56 21.03 3.30
C TRP A 132 17.77 22.35 4.04
N PRO A 133 18.81 23.15 3.70
CA PRO A 133 19.13 24.38 4.43
C PRO A 133 18.16 25.54 4.15
N ASP A 134 17.28 25.38 3.16
CA ASP A 134 16.43 26.41 2.58
C ASP A 134 14.94 26.27 2.94
N VAL A 135 14.58 25.28 3.77
CA VAL A 135 13.20 25.14 4.28
C VAL A 135 12.89 26.29 5.25
N PRO A 136 11.77 27.03 5.06
CA PRO A 136 11.42 28.15 5.93
C PRO A 136 11.24 27.77 7.41
N SER A 137 11.68 28.68 8.29
CA SER A 137 11.47 28.54 9.74
C SER A 137 10.02 28.81 10.15
N SER A 138 9.21 29.46 9.31
CA SER A 138 7.81 29.78 9.60
C SER A 138 6.96 29.78 8.34
N PHE A 139 5.66 29.55 8.49
CA PHE A 139 4.68 29.56 7.41
C PHE A 139 3.51 30.48 7.78
N GLU A 140 3.05 31.30 6.84
CA GLU A 140 1.94 32.24 7.06
C GLU A 140 0.59 31.52 7.13
N SER A 141 0.43 30.46 6.35
CA SER A 141 -0.77 29.62 6.33
C SER A 141 -0.45 28.13 6.23
N PHE A 142 -1.46 27.30 6.49
CA PHE A 142 -1.38 25.85 6.30
C PHE A 142 -1.09 25.51 4.83
N GLU A 143 -1.69 26.25 3.90
CA GLU A 143 -1.50 26.07 2.45
C GLU A 143 -0.06 26.37 2.03
N ASN A 144 0.60 27.38 2.63
CA ASN A 144 2.03 27.61 2.37
C ASN A 144 2.90 26.47 2.89
N PHE A 145 2.57 25.92 4.07
CA PHE A 145 3.27 24.75 4.60
C PHE A 145 3.11 23.52 3.70
N VAL A 146 1.88 23.23 3.27
CA VAL A 146 1.59 22.10 2.36
C VAL A 146 2.26 22.30 1.01
N SER A 147 2.27 23.53 0.48
CA SER A 147 2.95 23.84 -0.80
C SER A 147 4.46 23.57 -0.71
N GLU A 148 5.10 23.95 0.40
CA GLU A 148 6.52 23.64 0.64
C GLU A 148 6.74 22.12 0.74
N PHE A 149 5.89 21.42 1.50
CA PHE A 149 5.94 19.96 1.63
C PHE A 149 5.82 19.25 0.28
N HIS A 150 4.84 19.64 -0.53
CA HIS A 150 4.60 19.13 -1.89
C HIS A 150 5.76 19.42 -2.84
N ALA A 151 6.40 20.59 -2.72
CA ALA A 151 7.59 20.94 -3.49
C ALA A 151 8.79 20.04 -3.11
N ARG A 152 8.98 19.76 -1.81
CA ARG A 152 10.03 18.84 -1.34
C ARG A 152 9.76 17.40 -1.74
N GLU A 153 8.52 16.96 -1.68
CA GLU A 153 8.10 15.64 -2.18
C GLU A 153 8.47 15.49 -3.66
N LYS A 154 8.07 16.46 -4.49
CA LYS A 154 8.37 16.44 -5.92
C LYS A 154 9.89 16.40 -6.16
N ALA A 155 10.67 17.20 -5.45
CA ALA A 155 12.13 17.21 -5.62
C ALA A 155 12.78 15.84 -5.30
N VAL A 156 12.26 15.12 -4.29
CA VAL A 156 12.72 13.76 -3.96
C VAL A 156 12.32 12.77 -5.06
N ILE A 157 11.10 12.88 -5.59
CA ILE A 157 10.63 12.06 -6.71
C ILE A 157 11.46 12.30 -7.97
N ASP A 158 11.74 13.56 -8.31
CA ASP A 158 12.55 13.94 -9.47
C ASP A 158 13.95 13.30 -9.38
N LEU A 159 14.57 13.33 -8.19
CA LEU A 159 15.86 12.66 -7.94
C LEU A 159 15.75 11.13 -8.11
N GLY A 160 14.71 10.51 -7.54
CA GLY A 160 14.47 9.07 -7.66
C GLY A 160 14.29 8.63 -9.11
N VAL A 161 13.58 9.43 -9.92
CA VAL A 161 13.41 9.20 -11.36
C VAL A 161 14.76 9.20 -12.09
N GLU A 162 15.63 10.16 -11.81
CA GLU A 162 16.94 10.24 -12.46
C GLU A 162 17.85 9.06 -12.06
N ILE A 163 17.77 8.61 -10.80
CA ILE A 163 18.48 7.41 -10.35
C ILE A 163 18.00 6.17 -11.10
N ILE A 164 16.68 5.98 -11.24
CA ILE A 164 16.12 4.84 -11.97
C ILE A 164 16.57 4.84 -13.43
N LYS A 165 16.53 6.00 -14.11
CA LYS A 165 16.98 6.09 -15.50
C LYS A 165 18.44 5.69 -15.67
N GLU A 166 19.29 6.09 -14.73
CA GLU A 166 20.70 5.74 -14.77
C GLU A 166 20.90 4.24 -14.50
N ASP A 167 20.13 3.65 -13.58
CA ASP A 167 20.14 2.20 -13.33
C ASP A 167 19.77 1.40 -14.58
N GLU A 168 18.66 1.76 -15.24
CA GLU A 168 18.23 1.14 -16.49
C GLU A 168 19.26 1.27 -17.62
N ARG A 169 19.94 2.43 -17.71
CA ARG A 169 20.98 2.67 -18.72
C ARG A 169 22.18 1.74 -18.57
N ILE A 170 22.56 1.40 -17.34
CA ILE A 170 23.76 0.59 -17.07
C ILE A 170 23.47 -0.90 -16.91
N GLU A 171 22.25 -1.28 -16.54
CA GLU A 171 21.91 -2.64 -16.12
C GLU A 171 22.30 -3.69 -17.15
N ALA A 172 22.00 -3.47 -18.44
CA ALA A 172 22.34 -4.41 -19.50
C ALA A 172 23.84 -4.72 -19.64
N SER A 173 24.71 -3.79 -19.23
CA SER A 173 26.16 -3.97 -19.25
C SER A 173 26.72 -4.66 -18.01
N VAL A 174 25.95 -4.67 -16.91
CA VAL A 174 26.41 -5.14 -15.60
C VAL A 174 25.75 -6.47 -15.22
N ALA A 175 24.44 -6.61 -15.44
CA ALA A 175 23.63 -7.72 -14.98
C ALA A 175 22.53 -8.12 -15.99
N PRO A 176 22.88 -8.51 -17.23
CA PRO A 176 21.90 -8.98 -18.21
C PRO A 176 21.17 -10.23 -17.70
N GLN A 177 19.92 -10.42 -18.14
CA GLN A 177 19.02 -11.47 -17.63
C GLN A 177 18.59 -12.46 -18.73
N PRO A 178 19.53 -13.22 -19.34
CA PRO A 178 19.26 -14.01 -20.53
C PRO A 178 18.18 -15.09 -20.32
N TRP A 179 18.09 -15.66 -19.11
CA TRP A 179 17.05 -16.65 -18.79
C TRP A 179 15.65 -16.06 -18.72
N LEU A 180 15.51 -14.83 -18.20
CA LEU A 180 14.23 -14.13 -18.19
C LEU A 180 13.87 -13.67 -19.60
N THR A 181 14.85 -13.21 -20.38
CA THR A 181 14.68 -12.83 -21.79
C THR A 181 14.12 -13.99 -22.64
N VAL A 182 14.62 -15.22 -22.44
CA VAL A 182 14.10 -16.40 -23.18
C VAL A 182 12.63 -16.70 -22.84
N LEU A 183 12.15 -16.26 -21.67
CA LEU A 183 10.77 -16.46 -21.21
C LEU A 183 9.87 -15.23 -21.49
N SER A 184 10.43 -14.11 -21.96
CA SER A 184 9.65 -12.95 -22.41
C SER A 184 9.13 -13.18 -23.83
N ARG A 185 8.03 -12.51 -24.18
CA ARG A 185 7.54 -12.49 -25.57
C ARG A 185 8.42 -11.54 -26.38
N GLY A 186 8.96 -12.03 -27.48
CA GLY A 186 9.86 -11.27 -28.35
C GLY A 186 11.34 -11.39 -27.99
N GLY A 187 11.71 -11.88 -26.80
CA GLY A 187 13.10 -11.87 -26.35
C GLY A 187 14.07 -12.63 -27.26
N ILE A 188 13.62 -13.75 -27.84
CA ILE A 188 14.41 -14.53 -28.80
C ILE A 188 14.35 -13.88 -30.19
N GLU A 189 13.16 -13.44 -30.60
CA GLU A 189 12.89 -12.86 -31.92
C GLU A 189 13.63 -11.53 -32.14
N ASP A 190 13.68 -10.69 -31.12
CA ASP A 190 14.34 -9.37 -31.12
C ASP A 190 15.86 -9.49 -30.93
N ALA A 191 16.33 -10.66 -30.44
CA ALA A 191 17.71 -10.90 -30.04
C ALA A 191 18.26 -9.81 -29.09
N LEU A 192 17.40 -9.31 -28.19
CA LEU A 192 17.68 -8.21 -27.28
C LEU A 192 17.35 -8.65 -25.85
N ASP A 193 18.22 -8.35 -24.89
CA ASP A 193 17.99 -8.72 -23.48
C ASP A 193 16.88 -7.87 -22.85
N LEU A 194 16.13 -8.43 -21.90
CA LEU A 194 15.07 -7.69 -21.21
C LEU A 194 15.59 -6.46 -20.45
N THR A 195 16.82 -6.50 -19.98
CA THR A 195 17.46 -5.33 -19.33
C THR A 195 17.86 -4.24 -20.33
N ALA A 196 17.93 -4.57 -21.62
CA ALA A 196 18.34 -3.67 -22.70
C ALA A 196 17.16 -3.05 -23.46
N GLY A 197 15.96 -3.02 -22.85
CA GLY A 197 14.77 -2.40 -23.42
C GLY A 197 13.99 -3.29 -24.38
N GLN A 198 14.14 -4.62 -24.31
CA GLN A 198 13.38 -5.56 -25.13
C GLN A 198 11.86 -5.56 -24.88
N PRO A 199 11.34 -5.51 -23.64
CA PRO A 199 9.91 -5.70 -23.40
C PRO A 199 9.05 -4.71 -24.19
N LYS A 200 7.89 -5.18 -24.70
CA LYS A 200 6.93 -4.33 -25.42
C LYS A 200 6.56 -3.07 -24.64
N TYR A 201 6.44 -3.19 -23.32
CA TYR A 201 6.16 -2.08 -22.41
C TYR A 201 7.21 -2.00 -21.32
N ASP A 202 7.61 -0.80 -20.94
CA ASP A 202 8.61 -0.55 -19.90
C ASP A 202 8.04 0.30 -18.75
N PRO A 203 7.00 -0.17 -18.03
CA PRO A 203 6.56 0.53 -16.84
C PRO A 203 7.55 0.31 -15.69
N VAL A 204 7.87 1.37 -14.95
CA VAL A 204 8.59 1.25 -13.67
C VAL A 204 7.68 1.62 -12.51
N GLY A 205 7.45 0.67 -11.61
CA GLY A 205 6.65 0.87 -10.41
C GLY A 205 7.38 1.69 -9.35
N VAL A 206 6.68 2.63 -8.70
CA VAL A 206 7.23 3.44 -7.61
C VAL A 206 6.25 3.42 -6.45
N THR A 207 6.76 3.16 -5.24
CA THR A 207 5.93 2.88 -4.07
C THR A 207 5.84 4.05 -3.10
N LEU A 208 4.66 4.29 -2.54
CA LEU A 208 4.38 5.30 -1.52
C LEU A 208 4.18 4.69 -0.12
N HIS A 209 4.83 5.28 0.88
CA HIS A 209 4.84 4.79 2.27
C HIS A 209 4.43 5.88 3.25
N GLY A 210 3.63 5.52 4.26
CA GLY A 210 3.27 6.41 5.37
C GLY A 210 2.12 7.38 5.08
N LEU A 211 1.33 7.15 4.03
CA LEU A 211 0.24 8.04 3.61
C LEU A 211 -0.77 8.34 4.75
N ALA A 212 -1.21 7.32 5.49
CA ALA A 212 -2.15 7.51 6.61
C ALA A 212 -1.55 8.34 7.76
N ASP A 213 -0.26 8.16 8.07
CA ASP A 213 0.42 8.94 9.10
C ASP A 213 0.64 10.39 8.66
N VAL A 214 0.92 10.62 7.38
CA VAL A 214 1.01 11.96 6.78
C VAL A 214 -0.33 12.65 6.86
N ALA A 215 -1.42 12.01 6.41
CA ALA A 215 -2.76 12.60 6.47
C ALA A 215 -3.15 12.98 7.91
N ASN A 216 -2.94 12.06 8.87
CA ASN A 216 -3.19 12.33 10.29
C ASN A 216 -2.32 13.47 10.83
N SER A 217 -1.05 13.55 10.39
CA SER A 217 -0.13 14.61 10.82
C SER A 217 -0.49 15.97 10.24
N LEU A 218 -0.89 16.02 8.97
CA LEU A 218 -1.37 17.24 8.31
C LEU A 218 -2.65 17.75 8.97
N CYS A 219 -3.59 16.86 9.32
CA CYS A 219 -4.78 17.21 10.10
C CYS A 219 -4.42 17.80 11.46
N ALA A 220 -3.46 17.18 12.18
CA ALA A 220 -2.99 17.69 13.47
C ALA A 220 -2.33 19.07 13.36
N ILE A 221 -1.47 19.28 12.35
CA ILE A 221 -0.82 20.57 12.08
C ILE A 221 -1.88 21.62 11.77
N LYS A 222 -2.77 21.35 10.80
CA LYS A 222 -3.85 22.27 10.40
C LYS A 222 -4.67 22.71 11.60
N ARG A 223 -5.15 21.74 12.38
CA ARG A 223 -6.04 21.98 13.51
C ARG A 223 -5.33 22.72 14.64
N LEU A 224 -4.19 22.23 15.12
CA LEU A 224 -3.59 22.72 16.36
C LEU A 224 -2.73 23.97 16.16
N VAL A 225 -2.13 24.15 14.98
CA VAL A 225 -1.23 25.26 14.70
C VAL A 225 -1.95 26.39 13.99
N PHE A 226 -2.67 26.10 12.90
CA PHE A 226 -3.19 27.14 12.02
C PHE A 226 -4.64 27.56 12.35
N GLU A 227 -5.52 26.60 12.69
CA GLU A 227 -6.92 26.88 12.99
C GLU A 227 -7.15 27.26 14.47
N GLU A 228 -6.90 26.33 15.39
CA GLU A 228 -7.16 26.53 16.82
C GLU A 228 -6.06 27.33 17.52
N ARG A 229 -4.86 27.43 16.91
CA ARG A 229 -3.68 28.12 17.43
C ARG A 229 -3.35 27.74 18.88
N ARG A 230 -3.52 26.46 19.22
CA ARG A 230 -3.17 25.90 20.54
C ARG A 230 -1.68 25.66 20.69
N LEU A 231 -0.96 25.52 19.56
CA LEU A 231 0.47 25.33 19.49
C LEU A 231 1.05 26.29 18.45
N SER A 232 2.20 26.86 18.74
CA SER A 232 3.10 27.39 17.70
C SER A 232 3.84 26.25 16.99
N LEU A 233 4.35 26.51 15.77
CA LEU A 233 5.21 25.57 15.07
C LEU A 233 6.44 25.19 15.90
N ASP A 234 7.04 26.14 16.61
CA ASP A 234 8.22 25.89 17.44
C ASP A 234 7.93 25.01 18.66
N GLU A 235 6.75 25.16 19.27
CA GLU A 235 6.30 24.25 20.32
C GLU A 235 6.09 22.83 19.78
N LEU A 236 5.42 22.69 18.63
CA LEU A 236 5.25 21.39 17.99
C LEU A 236 6.61 20.76 17.65
N ARG A 237 7.52 21.48 17.00
CA ARG A 237 8.90 21.02 16.71
C ARG A 237 9.64 20.57 17.95
N ARG A 238 9.48 21.28 19.08
CA ARG A 238 10.08 20.89 20.36
C ARG A 238 9.50 19.56 20.85
N MET A 239 8.18 19.41 20.85
CA MET A 239 7.51 18.16 21.23
C MET A 239 7.98 16.97 20.40
N LEU A 240 8.18 17.17 19.08
CA LEU A 240 8.66 16.11 18.19
C LEU A 240 10.15 15.79 18.38
N ARG A 241 11.00 16.79 18.64
CA ARG A 241 12.41 16.60 19.02
C ARG A 241 12.54 15.80 20.31
N ASP A 242 11.69 16.10 21.29
CA ASP A 242 11.62 15.36 22.55
C ASP A 242 11.01 13.96 22.39
N ASN A 243 10.66 13.55 21.16
CA ASN A 243 9.99 12.29 20.87
C ASN A 243 8.72 12.09 21.74
N TRP A 244 7.99 13.18 21.98
CA TRP A 244 6.86 13.29 22.91
C TRP A 244 7.17 13.08 24.40
N ALA A 245 8.44 12.91 24.80
CA ALA A 245 8.81 12.80 26.21
C ALA A 245 8.47 14.11 26.95
N GLY A 246 7.74 14.00 28.06
CA GLY A 246 7.25 15.17 28.81
C GLY A 246 6.00 15.84 28.22
N HIS A 247 5.49 15.38 27.06
CA HIS A 247 4.36 16.00 26.34
C HIS A 247 3.16 15.05 26.16
N GLU A 248 3.02 14.04 27.04
CA GLU A 248 2.08 12.93 26.84
C GLU A 248 0.61 13.38 26.80
N THR A 249 0.21 14.40 27.58
CA THR A 249 -1.15 14.93 27.54
C THR A 249 -1.52 15.44 26.16
N MET A 250 -0.61 16.18 25.50
CA MET A 250 -0.84 16.67 24.15
C MET A 250 -0.81 15.53 23.13
N ARG A 251 0.12 14.57 23.29
CA ARG A 251 0.18 13.37 22.45
C ARG A 251 -1.15 12.60 22.47
N GLN A 252 -1.68 12.32 23.66
CA GLN A 252 -2.96 11.62 23.84
C GLN A 252 -4.14 12.41 23.27
N ARG A 253 -4.11 13.75 23.38
CA ARG A 253 -5.10 14.62 22.75
C ARG A 253 -5.08 14.45 21.23
N VAL A 254 -3.91 14.53 20.59
CA VAL A 254 -3.81 14.33 19.13
C VAL A 254 -4.29 12.93 18.75
N ILE A 255 -3.87 11.91 19.49
CA ILE A 255 -4.18 10.52 19.17
C ILE A 255 -5.68 10.21 19.25
N HIS A 256 -6.40 10.78 20.21
CA HIS A 256 -7.78 10.38 20.54
C HIS A 256 -8.86 11.41 20.24
N GLN A 257 -8.51 12.70 20.09
CA GLN A 257 -9.51 13.77 19.92
C GLN A 257 -9.55 14.37 18.52
N LEU A 258 -8.54 14.11 17.68
CA LEU A 258 -8.54 14.58 16.29
C LEU A 258 -9.09 13.52 15.33
N PRO A 259 -9.73 13.92 14.22
CA PRO A 259 -10.11 13.00 13.15
C PRO A 259 -8.90 12.21 12.64
N ARG A 260 -9.10 10.92 12.35
CA ARG A 260 -8.06 10.05 11.80
C ARG A 260 -8.53 9.30 10.58
N PHE A 261 -7.59 8.95 9.72
CA PHE A 261 -7.86 8.19 8.51
C PHE A 261 -8.53 6.85 8.86
N GLY A 262 -9.56 6.50 8.09
CA GLY A 262 -10.37 5.29 8.30
C GLY A 262 -11.61 5.50 9.17
N GLN A 263 -11.98 6.74 9.50
CA GLN A 263 -13.17 7.09 10.29
C GLN A 263 -14.30 7.73 9.45
N ASP A 264 -14.18 7.72 8.12
CA ASP A 264 -15.11 8.35 7.16
C ASP A 264 -15.42 9.82 7.51
N LYS A 265 -14.37 10.60 7.78
CA LYS A 265 -14.50 12.03 8.08
C LYS A 265 -14.12 12.84 6.84
N PRO A 266 -14.98 13.76 6.36
CA PRO A 266 -14.72 14.51 5.14
C PRO A 266 -13.37 15.23 5.12
N GLU A 267 -12.95 15.80 6.24
CA GLU A 267 -11.67 16.52 6.35
C GLU A 267 -10.45 15.61 6.11
N ILE A 268 -10.38 14.46 6.78
CA ILE A 268 -9.22 13.56 6.65
C ILE A 268 -9.23 12.82 5.32
N ASN A 269 -10.43 12.52 4.80
CA ASN A 269 -10.62 11.92 3.48
C ASN A 269 -10.18 12.88 2.36
N ALA A 270 -10.48 14.18 2.49
CA ALA A 270 -10.01 15.18 1.54
C ALA A 270 -8.48 15.30 1.55
N ILE A 271 -7.86 15.27 2.73
CA ILE A 271 -6.39 15.28 2.85
C ILE A 271 -5.81 14.04 2.16
N ILE A 272 -6.29 12.83 2.47
CA ILE A 272 -5.68 11.62 1.91
C ILE A 272 -5.85 11.52 0.39
N ALA A 273 -7.00 11.94 -0.14
CA ALA A 273 -7.24 11.98 -1.58
C ALA A 273 -6.32 12.98 -2.29
N GLU A 274 -6.07 14.15 -1.68
CA GLU A 274 -5.18 15.16 -2.25
C GLU A 274 -3.71 14.73 -2.21
N GLU A 275 -3.23 14.18 -1.09
CA GLU A 275 -1.86 13.68 -0.98
C GLU A 275 -1.60 12.52 -1.96
N ALA A 276 -2.54 11.58 -2.09
CA ALA A 276 -2.45 10.50 -3.06
C ALA A 276 -2.41 11.04 -4.51
N ARG A 277 -3.28 12.00 -4.83
CA ARG A 277 -3.34 12.63 -6.15
C ARG A 277 -2.05 13.39 -6.47
N HIS A 278 -1.55 14.22 -5.56
CA HIS A 278 -0.32 14.99 -5.74
C HIS A 278 0.87 14.06 -6.02
N TYR A 279 1.01 13.00 -5.22
CA TYR A 279 2.03 11.97 -5.43
C TYR A 279 1.96 11.39 -6.86
N ALA A 280 0.80 10.94 -7.31
CA ALA A 280 0.65 10.37 -8.65
C ALA A 280 0.90 11.39 -9.77
N GLN A 281 0.49 12.65 -9.57
CA GLN A 281 0.71 13.72 -10.54
C GLN A 281 2.20 14.05 -10.74
N CYS A 282 3.03 13.88 -9.70
CA CYS A 282 4.47 14.10 -9.79
C CYS A 282 5.13 13.25 -10.88
N PHE A 283 4.58 12.08 -11.23
CA PHE A 283 5.16 11.18 -12.24
C PHE A 283 4.72 11.47 -13.68
N LYS A 284 3.61 12.19 -13.90
CA LYS A 284 3.05 12.45 -15.24
C LYS A 284 4.06 13.04 -16.26
N PRO A 285 4.95 13.98 -15.90
CA PRO A 285 5.92 14.55 -16.84
C PRO A 285 7.15 13.67 -17.10
N HIS A 286 7.33 12.56 -16.37
CA HIS A 286 8.53 11.73 -16.46
C HIS A 286 8.31 10.49 -17.34
N ARG A 287 9.42 9.99 -17.91
CA ARG A 287 9.49 8.72 -18.65
C ARG A 287 10.74 7.97 -18.23
N THR A 288 10.69 6.64 -18.30
CA THR A 288 11.81 5.74 -18.02
C THR A 288 12.93 5.92 -19.07
N HIS A 289 14.07 5.26 -18.88
CA HIS A 289 15.16 5.32 -19.84
C HIS A 289 14.74 4.89 -21.25
N PHE A 290 13.89 3.86 -21.34
CA PHE A 290 13.37 3.35 -22.60
C PHE A 290 12.06 4.00 -23.06
N GLY A 291 11.65 5.10 -22.40
CA GLY A 291 10.50 5.92 -22.81
C GLY A 291 9.14 5.44 -22.30
N GLY A 292 9.10 4.45 -21.40
CA GLY A 292 7.90 3.96 -20.74
C GLY A 292 7.40 4.89 -19.62
N PRO A 293 6.19 4.64 -19.09
CA PRO A 293 5.62 5.42 -18.00
C PRO A 293 6.16 4.99 -16.64
N PHE A 294 6.16 5.92 -15.68
CA PHE A 294 6.24 5.55 -14.27
C PHE A 294 4.85 5.18 -13.74
N TRP A 295 4.79 4.11 -12.97
CA TRP A 295 3.58 3.58 -12.36
C TRP A 295 3.59 3.84 -10.85
N PRO A 296 2.97 4.93 -10.37
CA PRO A 296 2.84 5.16 -8.94
C PRO A 296 1.98 4.08 -8.28
N MET A 297 2.30 3.75 -7.04
CA MET A 297 1.69 2.67 -6.27
C MET A 297 1.54 3.05 -4.80
N ILE A 298 0.46 2.59 -4.18
CA ILE A 298 0.30 2.66 -2.72
C ILE A 298 0.54 1.27 -2.14
N PHE A 299 1.81 0.98 -1.88
CA PHE A 299 2.26 -0.34 -1.49
C PHE A 299 3.50 -0.26 -0.59
N GLY A 300 3.39 -0.71 0.66
CA GLY A 300 4.53 -0.79 1.57
C GLY A 300 4.80 -2.22 2.02
N VAL A 301 5.86 -2.85 1.52
CA VAL A 301 6.35 -4.14 2.05
C VAL A 301 7.08 -3.87 3.35
N SER A 302 6.35 -3.87 4.48
CA SER A 302 6.87 -3.80 5.86
C SER A 302 8.12 -2.91 6.05
N THR A 303 8.20 -1.80 5.32
CA THR A 303 9.41 -0.97 5.24
C THR A 303 9.72 -0.28 6.55
N SER A 304 8.68 -0.13 7.38
CA SER A 304 8.77 0.29 8.76
C SER A 304 9.76 -0.56 9.57
N LEU A 305 9.77 -1.89 9.39
CA LEU A 305 10.59 -2.82 10.18
C LEU A 305 11.71 -3.49 9.37
N ILE A 306 11.45 -3.92 8.13
CA ILE A 306 12.46 -4.62 7.31
C ILE A 306 13.48 -3.65 6.74
N PHE A 307 13.03 -2.49 6.26
CA PHE A 307 13.91 -1.46 5.67
C PHE A 307 14.27 -0.34 6.66
N GLY A 308 13.86 -0.48 7.93
CA GLY A 308 14.28 0.42 9.01
C GLY A 308 13.68 1.82 8.96
N HIS A 309 12.59 2.06 8.22
CA HIS A 309 11.98 3.39 8.14
C HIS A 309 11.47 3.89 9.51
N ALA A 310 10.87 3.02 10.34
CA ALA A 310 10.33 3.43 11.64
C ALA A 310 11.39 4.01 12.61
N PRO A 311 12.58 3.40 12.76
CA PRO A 311 13.67 3.98 13.56
C PRO A 311 14.39 5.14 12.87
N GLN A 312 14.32 5.25 11.54
CA GLN A 312 14.93 6.32 10.74
C GLN A 312 14.04 7.57 10.59
N THR A 313 12.74 7.47 10.86
CA THR A 313 11.81 8.61 10.91
C THR A 313 11.56 9.05 12.36
N GLY A 314 11.70 10.34 12.64
CA GLY A 314 11.44 10.97 13.93
C GLY A 314 9.97 10.95 14.34
N ALA A 315 9.66 11.46 15.53
CA ALA A 315 8.28 11.56 15.97
C ALA A 315 7.44 12.43 15.00
N THR A 316 6.16 12.11 14.88
CA THR A 316 5.26 12.79 13.93
C THR A 316 4.14 13.52 14.67
N PRO A 317 3.57 14.59 14.07
CA PRO A 317 2.44 15.31 14.63
C PRO A 317 1.22 14.44 14.94
N SER A 318 1.01 13.31 14.25
CA SER A 318 -0.08 12.35 14.50
C SER A 318 0.04 11.59 15.84
N GLY A 319 1.09 11.86 16.63
CA GLY A 319 1.36 11.24 17.92
C GLY A 319 2.25 10.01 17.84
N ARG A 320 2.68 9.57 16.64
CA ARG A 320 3.65 8.48 16.50
C ARG A 320 5.01 8.90 17.07
N ARG A 321 5.60 8.09 17.94
CA ARG A 321 6.98 8.24 18.42
C ARG A 321 7.96 7.60 17.43
N ARG A 322 9.20 8.07 17.42
CA ARG A 322 10.31 7.41 16.71
C ARG A 322 10.40 5.95 17.16
N GLY A 323 10.58 5.05 16.19
CA GLY A 323 10.62 3.60 16.41
C GLY A 323 9.26 2.91 16.44
N GLU A 324 8.14 3.62 16.64
CA GLU A 324 6.81 3.02 16.50
C GLU A 324 6.49 2.73 15.03
N THR A 325 5.71 1.69 14.77
CA THR A 325 5.35 1.24 13.41
C THR A 325 4.69 2.36 12.60
N ILE A 326 5.09 2.49 11.32
CA ILE A 326 4.44 3.39 10.34
C ILE A 326 3.31 2.60 9.66
N ALA A 327 2.15 3.23 9.49
CA ALA A 327 1.03 2.65 8.78
C ALA A 327 1.43 2.23 7.36
N GLN A 328 0.99 1.04 6.97
CA GLN A 328 1.41 0.42 5.72
C GLN A 328 0.29 0.51 4.68
N SER A 329 0.67 0.86 3.46
CA SER A 329 -0.24 1.00 2.32
C SER A 329 -1.48 1.84 2.71
N LEU A 330 -2.70 1.27 2.63
CA LEU A 330 -3.96 1.94 2.97
C LEU A 330 -4.55 1.54 4.32
N GLN A 331 -3.72 1.09 5.26
CA GLN A 331 -4.19 0.81 6.62
C GLN A 331 -4.30 2.07 7.48
N PRO A 332 -5.33 2.17 8.34
CA PRO A 332 -5.33 3.14 9.43
C PRO A 332 -4.13 2.95 10.36
N CYS A 333 -3.62 4.04 10.94
CA CYS A 333 -2.59 3.95 11.97
C CYS A 333 -3.09 3.11 13.16
N ALA A 334 -2.22 2.28 13.73
CA ALA A 334 -2.57 1.40 14.85
C ALA A 334 -2.93 2.17 16.13
N ALA A 335 -2.36 3.36 16.32
CA ALA A 335 -2.65 4.20 17.47
C ALA A 335 -3.95 5.00 17.30
N GLY A 336 -4.74 5.06 18.37
CA GLY A 336 -5.97 5.85 18.42
C GLY A 336 -7.21 5.10 17.95
N PRO A 337 -8.39 5.76 17.99
CA PRO A 337 -9.65 5.15 17.59
C PRO A 337 -9.70 4.92 16.07
N GLN A 338 -10.18 3.75 15.66
CA GLN A 338 -10.39 3.39 14.26
C GLN A 338 -11.89 3.29 13.96
N GLY A 339 -12.27 3.55 12.70
CA GLY A 339 -13.64 3.30 12.24
C GLY A 339 -13.91 1.81 12.02
N CYS A 340 -15.17 1.48 11.77
CA CYS A 340 -15.58 0.13 11.38
C CYS A 340 -15.08 -0.20 9.95
N ALA A 341 -15.17 -1.47 9.54
CA ALA A 341 -14.70 -1.91 8.22
C ALA A 341 -15.31 -1.09 7.07
N THR A 342 -16.59 -0.74 7.16
CA THR A 342 -17.27 0.09 6.14
C THR A 342 -16.73 1.53 6.12
N GLU A 343 -16.50 2.15 7.27
CA GLU A 343 -15.93 3.51 7.35
C GLU A 343 -14.50 3.56 6.80
N ILE A 344 -13.71 2.52 7.08
CA ILE A 344 -12.35 2.38 6.54
C ILE A 344 -12.41 2.27 5.02
N LEU A 345 -13.23 1.36 4.47
CA LEU A 345 -13.35 1.17 3.02
C LEU A 345 -13.95 2.39 2.31
N ARG A 346 -14.86 3.13 2.95
CA ARG A 346 -15.36 4.42 2.43
C ARG A 346 -14.24 5.46 2.38
N SER A 347 -13.46 5.60 3.45
CA SER A 347 -12.31 6.53 3.49
C SER A 347 -11.27 6.19 2.42
N ILE A 348 -11.01 4.90 2.23
CA ILE A 348 -10.09 4.36 1.22
C ILE A 348 -10.65 4.55 -0.21
N GLY A 349 -11.97 4.52 -0.38
CA GLY A 349 -12.66 4.70 -1.65
C GLY A 349 -12.61 6.13 -2.21
N GLU A 350 -12.17 7.12 -1.43
CA GLU A 350 -12.02 8.51 -1.86
C GLU A 350 -10.76 8.74 -2.72
N ILE A 351 -9.85 7.76 -2.76
CA ILE A 351 -8.66 7.78 -3.61
C ILE A 351 -9.06 7.40 -5.04
N ASP A 352 -8.64 8.19 -6.04
CA ASP A 352 -8.82 7.83 -7.44
C ASP A 352 -7.76 6.80 -7.87
N TYR A 353 -8.16 5.52 -7.86
CA TYR A 353 -7.30 4.39 -8.20
C TYR A 353 -6.81 4.41 -9.66
N LEU A 354 -7.43 5.20 -10.54
CA LEU A 354 -7.02 5.30 -11.94
C LEU A 354 -5.67 6.01 -12.11
N ASP A 355 -5.24 6.75 -11.10
CA ASP A 355 -3.92 7.36 -11.02
C ASP A 355 -2.82 6.36 -10.57
N PHE A 356 -3.16 5.11 -10.18
CA PHE A 356 -2.23 4.12 -9.60
C PHE A 356 -2.13 2.79 -10.39
N PRO A 357 -1.69 2.83 -11.66
CA PRO A 357 -1.66 1.67 -12.55
C PRO A 357 -0.73 0.54 -12.09
N GLY A 358 0.25 0.82 -11.22
CA GLY A 358 1.20 -0.18 -10.73
C GLY A 358 0.63 -1.09 -9.65
N GLY A 359 -0.52 -0.73 -9.05
CA GLY A 359 -1.20 -1.52 -8.03
C GLY A 359 -1.24 -0.85 -6.65
N ILE A 360 -2.17 -1.34 -5.83
CA ILE A 360 -2.41 -0.87 -4.46
C ILE A 360 -2.56 -2.07 -3.54
N SER A 361 -2.07 -1.94 -2.30
CA SER A 361 -2.29 -2.92 -1.24
C SER A 361 -3.31 -2.41 -0.21
N ASN A 362 -4.44 -3.08 -0.11
CA ASN A 362 -5.47 -2.83 0.88
C ASN A 362 -5.74 -4.09 1.72
N VAL A 363 -4.87 -4.29 2.71
CA VAL A 363 -4.99 -5.38 3.68
C VAL A 363 -5.84 -4.91 4.86
N GLN A 364 -6.95 -5.59 5.13
CA GLN A 364 -7.79 -5.34 6.29
C GLN A 364 -7.85 -6.57 7.18
N ASP A 365 -7.36 -6.48 8.42
CA ASP A 365 -7.69 -7.47 9.43
C ASP A 365 -9.08 -7.15 9.98
N CYS A 366 -9.92 -8.18 10.06
CA CYS A 366 -11.29 -8.10 10.55
C CYS A 366 -11.52 -9.17 11.62
N ASP A 367 -12.47 -8.91 12.50
CA ASP A 367 -12.90 -9.90 13.49
C ASP A 367 -13.47 -11.15 12.79
N PRO A 368 -13.09 -12.38 13.22
CA PRO A 368 -13.61 -13.61 12.62
C PRO A 368 -15.14 -13.72 12.58
N SER A 369 -15.85 -13.06 13.50
CA SER A 369 -17.32 -13.03 13.53
C SER A 369 -17.94 -12.45 12.25
N LEU A 370 -17.21 -11.58 11.52
CA LEU A 370 -17.64 -11.05 10.22
C LEU A 370 -17.87 -12.17 9.20
N ALA A 371 -17.08 -13.25 9.29
CA ALA A 371 -17.03 -14.35 8.35
C ALA A 371 -17.85 -15.58 8.81
N GLN A 372 -18.31 -15.60 10.07
CA GLN A 372 -18.98 -16.74 10.68
C GLN A 372 -20.48 -16.82 10.35
N GLY A 373 -21.00 -18.05 10.38
CA GLY A 373 -22.41 -18.37 10.17
C GLY A 373 -22.85 -18.45 8.70
N PRO A 374 -24.12 -18.78 8.44
CA PRO A 374 -24.67 -18.87 7.09
C PRO A 374 -24.62 -17.52 6.36
N GLU A 375 -24.80 -16.42 7.09
CA GLU A 375 -24.82 -15.04 6.59
C GLU A 375 -23.41 -14.45 6.39
N GLY A 376 -22.38 -15.03 7.00
CA GLY A 376 -21.02 -14.47 6.94
C GLY A 376 -20.47 -14.39 5.51
N LEU A 377 -20.84 -15.36 4.66
CA LEU A 377 -20.47 -15.34 3.24
C LEU A 377 -21.13 -14.19 2.48
N GLU A 378 -22.40 -13.91 2.77
CA GLU A 378 -23.15 -12.82 2.16
C GLU A 378 -22.62 -11.45 2.62
N ARG A 379 -22.30 -11.31 3.91
CA ARG A 379 -21.66 -10.10 4.46
C ARG A 379 -20.32 -9.81 3.77
N LEU A 380 -19.47 -10.81 3.57
CA LEU A 380 -18.21 -10.64 2.84
C LEU A 380 -18.46 -10.26 1.38
N GLN A 381 -19.38 -10.94 0.72
CA GLN A 381 -19.70 -10.61 -0.66
C GLN A 381 -20.18 -9.16 -0.82
N CYS A 382 -21.10 -8.70 0.03
CA CYS A 382 -21.58 -7.32 0.00
C CYS A 382 -20.45 -6.30 0.29
N LEU A 383 -19.50 -6.64 1.16
CA LEU A 383 -18.38 -5.76 1.50
C LEU A 383 -17.44 -5.57 0.30
N PHE A 384 -17.07 -6.66 -0.39
CA PHE A 384 -16.25 -6.59 -1.60
C PHE A 384 -16.99 -5.91 -2.76
N GLU A 385 -18.26 -6.28 -3.02
CA GLU A 385 -19.06 -5.65 -4.07
C GLU A 385 -19.25 -4.15 -3.82
N GLY A 386 -19.54 -3.77 -2.58
CA GLY A 386 -19.68 -2.38 -2.19
C GLY A 386 -18.39 -1.59 -2.40
N PHE A 387 -17.24 -2.14 -1.97
CA PHE A 387 -15.96 -1.48 -2.15
C PHE A 387 -15.54 -1.34 -3.62
N PHE A 388 -15.74 -2.39 -4.43
CA PHE A 388 -15.45 -2.33 -5.87
C PHE A 388 -16.42 -1.41 -6.63
N ALA A 389 -17.67 -1.31 -6.17
CA ALA A 389 -18.62 -0.32 -6.70
C ALA A 389 -18.21 1.13 -6.39
N LEU A 390 -17.47 1.37 -5.30
CA LEU A 390 -16.85 2.65 -4.98
C LEU A 390 -15.57 2.94 -5.79
N GLY A 391 -15.14 2.02 -6.67
CA GLY A 391 -13.93 2.18 -7.46
C GLY A 391 -12.67 1.62 -6.79
N GLY A 392 -12.79 0.87 -5.69
CA GLY A 392 -11.67 0.19 -5.06
C GLY A 392 -10.96 -0.79 -6.01
N MET A 393 -9.61 -0.76 -6.02
CA MET A 393 -8.79 -1.56 -6.95
C MET A 393 -8.46 -2.96 -6.44
N GLU A 394 -8.07 -3.08 -5.17
CA GLU A 394 -7.67 -4.34 -4.55
C GLU A 394 -8.25 -4.38 -3.14
N LEU A 395 -8.72 -5.55 -2.73
CA LEU A 395 -9.12 -5.78 -1.35
C LEU A 395 -8.66 -7.15 -0.88
N TYR A 396 -8.08 -7.13 0.30
CA TYR A 396 -7.65 -8.30 1.01
C TYR A 396 -8.21 -8.25 2.43
N ILE A 397 -8.93 -9.30 2.85
CA ILE A 397 -9.45 -9.42 4.21
C ILE A 397 -8.85 -10.62 4.91
N ASN A 398 -8.49 -10.43 6.17
CA ASN A 398 -7.89 -11.44 7.02
C ASN A 398 -8.67 -11.61 8.31
N PHE A 399 -8.72 -12.84 8.83
CA PHE A 399 -9.42 -13.19 10.08
C PHE A 399 -8.42 -13.81 11.06
N LEU A 400 -7.54 -12.98 11.62
CA LEU A 400 -6.59 -13.40 12.66
C LEU A 400 -7.10 -13.01 14.04
N GLY A 401 -6.95 -13.90 15.01
CA GLY A 401 -7.20 -13.62 16.42
C GLY A 401 -5.88 -13.43 17.17
N GLU A 402 -5.82 -12.45 18.07
CA GLU A 402 -4.64 -12.20 18.91
C GLU A 402 -4.24 -13.45 19.70
N GLU A 403 -5.21 -14.16 20.28
CA GLU A 403 -4.97 -15.37 21.08
C GLU A 403 -4.17 -16.42 20.29
N LYS A 404 -4.56 -16.68 19.03
CA LYS A 404 -3.88 -17.65 18.17
C LYS A 404 -2.45 -17.23 17.84
N LEU A 405 -2.21 -15.93 17.65
CA LEU A 405 -0.86 -15.40 17.40
C LEU A 405 0.02 -15.53 18.65
N ARG A 406 -0.53 -15.21 19.84
CA ARG A 406 0.16 -15.38 21.12
C ARG A 406 0.47 -16.85 21.41
N GLU A 407 -0.46 -17.75 21.10
CA GLU A 407 -0.26 -19.20 21.19
C GLU A 407 0.88 -19.64 20.25
N ALA A 408 0.94 -19.12 19.03
CA ALA A 408 2.00 -19.43 18.08
C ALA A 408 3.37 -18.88 18.48
N GLN A 409 3.44 -17.79 19.27
CA GLN A 409 4.69 -17.34 19.89
C GLN A 409 5.16 -18.30 20.99
N ALA A 410 4.23 -18.84 21.77
CA ALA A 410 4.52 -19.72 22.89
C ALA A 410 4.87 -21.16 22.45
N ASP A 411 4.23 -21.66 21.40
CA ASP A 411 4.44 -23.00 20.84
C ASP A 411 4.57 -22.95 19.30
N PRO A 412 5.76 -22.59 18.77
CA PRO A 412 5.98 -22.47 17.34
C PRO A 412 5.79 -23.78 16.56
N ASP A 413 6.10 -24.92 17.17
CA ASP A 413 6.04 -26.24 16.52
C ASP A 413 4.60 -26.62 16.19
N ARG A 414 3.67 -26.36 17.12
CA ARG A 414 2.23 -26.61 16.90
C ARG A 414 1.61 -25.68 15.86
N HIS A 415 2.19 -24.49 15.67
CA HIS A 415 1.71 -23.46 14.75
C HIS A 415 2.63 -23.26 13.54
N ARG A 416 3.41 -24.28 13.16
CA ARG A 416 4.41 -24.19 12.07
C ARG A 416 3.85 -23.73 10.72
N TYR A 417 2.57 -23.99 10.47
CA TYR A 417 1.87 -23.61 9.24
C TYR A 417 0.98 -22.37 9.39
N LEU A 418 1.03 -21.67 10.54
CA LEU A 418 0.27 -20.44 10.74
C LEU A 418 0.83 -19.34 9.82
N MET A 419 0.07 -19.02 8.79
CA MET A 419 0.39 -17.96 7.86
C MET A 419 -0.18 -16.63 8.34
N VAL A 420 0.61 -15.57 8.17
CA VAL A 420 0.18 -14.18 8.35
C VAL A 420 0.57 -13.36 7.13
N ARG A 421 -0.16 -12.30 6.86
CA ARG A 421 0.14 -11.36 5.76
C ARG A 421 0.89 -10.14 6.29
N LEU A 422 2.08 -9.96 5.77
CA LEU A 422 2.94 -8.80 5.96
C LEU A 422 2.82 -7.90 4.74
N PHE A 423 1.74 -7.12 4.68
CA PHE A 423 1.60 -5.98 3.77
C PHE A 423 1.99 -6.31 2.32
N GLY A 424 1.35 -7.34 1.77
CA GLY A 424 1.64 -7.86 0.43
C GLY A 424 2.28 -9.24 0.40
N LEU A 425 3.06 -9.63 1.41
CA LEU A 425 3.72 -10.94 1.46
C LEU A 425 2.98 -11.88 2.43
N SER A 426 2.83 -13.15 2.05
CA SER A 426 2.43 -14.20 3.01
C SER A 426 3.67 -14.85 3.62
N ALA A 427 3.75 -14.87 4.95
CA ALA A 427 4.86 -15.49 5.68
C ALA A 427 4.37 -16.40 6.81
N GLN A 428 5.16 -17.43 7.13
CA GLN A 428 4.91 -18.25 8.32
C GLN A 428 5.21 -17.40 9.55
N PHE A 429 4.21 -17.19 10.40
CA PHE A 429 4.30 -16.33 11.58
C PHE A 429 5.47 -16.71 12.48
N VAL A 430 5.68 -18.02 12.67
CA VAL A 430 6.74 -18.57 13.52
C VAL A 430 8.16 -18.31 12.99
N ASN A 431 8.32 -18.02 11.70
CA ASN A 431 9.61 -17.70 11.08
C ASN A 431 9.92 -16.19 11.12
N LEU A 432 8.99 -15.37 11.60
CA LEU A 432 9.16 -13.93 11.70
C LEU A 432 9.98 -13.57 12.93
N SER A 433 10.73 -12.47 12.85
CA SER A 433 11.41 -11.94 14.03
C SER A 433 10.38 -11.49 15.09
N PRO A 434 10.71 -11.53 16.38
CA PRO A 434 9.78 -11.12 17.44
C PRO A 434 9.20 -9.71 17.24
N ALA A 435 9.99 -8.78 16.72
CA ALA A 435 9.53 -7.41 16.43
C ALA A 435 8.46 -7.37 15.33
N VAL A 436 8.61 -8.19 14.28
CA VAL A 436 7.60 -8.28 13.20
C VAL A 436 6.36 -9.02 13.70
N GLN A 437 6.51 -10.05 14.53
CA GLN A 437 5.37 -10.75 15.16
C GLN A 437 4.54 -9.79 16.02
N GLU A 438 5.18 -8.99 16.88
CA GLU A 438 4.46 -8.00 17.69
C GLU A 438 3.73 -6.98 16.82
N SER A 439 4.33 -6.51 15.73
CA SER A 439 3.66 -5.59 14.80
C SER A 439 2.39 -6.20 14.18
N VAL A 440 2.40 -7.49 13.84
CA VAL A 440 1.19 -8.19 13.38
C VAL A 440 0.16 -8.27 14.51
N ILE A 441 0.57 -8.57 15.74
CA ILE A 441 -0.35 -8.67 16.88
C ILE A 441 -0.95 -7.30 17.23
N GLU A 442 -0.17 -6.23 17.25
CA GLU A 442 -0.64 -4.85 17.47
C GLU A 442 -1.73 -4.47 16.47
N ARG A 443 -1.51 -4.81 15.19
CA ARG A 443 -2.45 -4.57 14.10
C ARG A 443 -3.75 -5.35 14.28
N VAL A 444 -3.65 -6.64 14.62
CA VAL A 444 -4.81 -7.51 14.87
C VAL A 444 -5.60 -7.05 16.10
N ARG A 445 -4.90 -6.65 17.18
CA ARG A 445 -5.52 -6.10 18.38
C ARG A 445 -6.27 -4.80 18.08
N ALA A 446 -5.66 -3.89 17.31
CA ALA A 446 -6.31 -2.65 16.89
C ALA A 446 -7.55 -2.94 16.04
N ALA A 447 -7.48 -3.92 15.15
CA ALA A 447 -8.62 -4.35 14.33
C ALA A 447 -9.78 -4.92 15.17
N ALA A 448 -9.49 -5.70 16.21
CA ALA A 448 -10.51 -6.27 17.10
C ALA A 448 -11.23 -5.21 17.96
N GLN A 449 -10.66 -4.00 18.10
CA GLN A 449 -11.27 -2.89 18.83
C GLN A 449 -12.24 -2.06 17.98
N ARG A 450 -12.31 -2.32 16.67
CA ARG A 450 -13.28 -1.70 15.76
C ARG A 450 -14.68 -2.20 16.14
N ARG A 451 -15.55 -1.30 16.58
CA ARG A 451 -16.94 -1.63 16.95
C ARG A 451 -17.86 -1.59 15.75
#